data_AF-A0A646KMK1-F1
#
_entry.id   AF-A0A646KMK1-F1
#
_cell.length_a   1.000
_cell.length_b   1.000
_cell.length_c   1.000
_cell.angle_alpha   90.00
_cell.angle_beta   90.00
_cell.angle_gamma   90.00
#
_symmetry.space_group_name_H-M   'P 1'
#
loop_
_entity.id
_entity.type
_entity.pdbx_description
1 polymer ?
#
loop_
_entity_poly.entity_id
_entity_poly.type
_entity_poly.pdbx_seq_one_letter_code
_entity_poly.pdbx_strand_id
1 'polypeptide(L)'
;GIDLDQVRSGGPEAGRLVKAVKEQVRAVPGDGLGYELLRYLNPETGPVLEAAPAAQIGFNYLGRFTAGSGEGSARPWQLAGETAIGGSADPDTPAAHVLSAGAVVRDTPDGPELTVSLSWPGRLFDEGDVEELGRAWLRMLEGLAAHTADPVAGGHTPSDFPLLDLAQDELDEFENGFTEENF
;
A
#
# COMPACT_ATOMS: atom_id res chain seq x y z
N GLY A 1 10.85 -8.31 15.85
CA GLY A 1 9.80 -8.22 14.83
C GLY A 1 8.91 -7.05 15.17
N ILE A 2 8.17 -6.53 14.20
CA ILE A 2 7.23 -5.42 14.40
C ILE A 2 6.03 -5.91 15.20
N ASP A 3 5.66 -5.18 16.26
CA ASP A 3 4.47 -5.45 17.05
C ASP A 3 3.23 -4.82 16.40
N LEU A 4 2.39 -5.66 15.79
CA LEU A 4 1.21 -5.21 15.06
C LEU A 4 0.13 -4.59 15.94
N ASP A 5 0.08 -4.92 17.23
CA ASP A 5 -0.90 -4.31 18.13
C ASP A 5 -0.52 -2.85 18.39
N GLN A 6 0.77 -2.56 18.54
CA GLN A 6 1.26 -1.18 18.60
C GLN A 6 1.07 -0.42 17.29
N VAL A 7 1.20 -1.08 16.14
CA VAL A 7 0.90 -0.43 14.85
C VAL A 7 -0.57 -0.03 14.79
N ARG A 8 -1.48 -0.92 15.18
CA ARG A 8 -2.93 -0.66 15.19
C ARG A 8 -3.34 0.46 16.13
N SER A 9 -2.61 0.64 17.24
CA SER A 9 -2.85 1.73 18.17
C SER A 9 -2.13 3.04 17.80
N GLY A 10 -1.38 3.08 16.69
CA GLY A 10 -0.58 4.24 16.28
C GLY A 10 0.67 4.50 17.12
N GLY A 11 1.15 3.49 17.84
CA GLY A 11 2.36 3.55 18.65
C GLY A 11 3.65 3.59 17.82
N PRO A 12 4.83 3.59 18.48
CA PRO A 12 6.14 3.76 17.81
C PRO A 12 6.44 2.73 16.72
N GLU A 13 5.93 1.51 16.86
CA GLU A 13 6.12 0.44 15.87
C GLU A 13 5.42 0.74 14.53
N ALA A 14 4.44 1.65 14.50
CA ALA A 14 3.86 2.16 13.25
C ALA A 14 4.91 2.88 12.38
N GLY A 15 5.70 3.77 12.98
CA GLY A 15 6.79 4.47 12.31
C GLY A 15 7.85 3.49 11.79
N ARG A 16 8.24 2.53 12.63
CA ARG A 16 9.18 1.46 12.24
C ARG A 16 8.66 0.64 11.06
N LEU A 17 7.38 0.30 11.03
CA LEU A 17 6.75 -0.41 9.92
C LEU A 17 6.80 0.42 8.63
N VAL A 18 6.41 1.69 8.69
CA VAL A 18 6.42 2.57 7.51
C VAL A 18 7.84 2.74 6.96
N LYS A 19 8.83 2.96 7.83
CA LYS A 19 10.25 3.03 7.43
C LYS A 19 10.71 1.73 6.77
N ALA A 20 10.39 0.57 7.34
CA ALA A 20 10.76 -0.73 6.77
C ALA A 20 10.12 -0.97 5.39
N VAL A 21 8.83 -0.65 5.22
CA VAL A 21 8.13 -0.78 3.94
C VAL A 21 8.68 0.21 2.91
N LYS A 22 9.00 1.45 3.32
CA LYS A 22 9.65 2.44 2.45
C LYS A 22 10.97 1.90 1.89
N GLU A 23 11.84 1.36 2.75
CA GLU A 23 13.12 0.79 2.31
C GLU A 23 12.95 -0.44 1.42
N GLN A 24 11.99 -1.32 1.73
CA GLN A 24 11.70 -2.48 0.88
C GLN A 24 11.26 -2.05 -0.53
N VAL A 25 10.39 -1.03 -0.64
CA VAL A 25 9.95 -0.50 -1.93
C VAL A 25 11.11 0.18 -2.67
N ARG A 26 11.96 0.94 -1.96
CA ARG A 26 13.11 1.63 -2.55
C ARG A 26 14.25 0.71 -2.98
N ALA A 27 14.34 -0.49 -2.41
CA ALA A 27 15.30 -1.50 -2.83
C ALA A 27 15.00 -2.09 -4.22
N VAL A 28 13.79 -1.91 -4.74
CA VAL A 28 13.43 -2.35 -6.10
C VAL A 28 14.07 -1.39 -7.12
N PRO A 29 14.89 -1.88 -8.07
CA PRO A 29 15.52 -1.01 -9.05
C PRO A 29 14.52 -0.37 -10.01
N GLY A 30 14.65 0.95 -10.22
CA GLY A 30 13.73 1.73 -11.06
C GLY A 30 12.31 1.69 -10.52
N ASP A 31 11.33 1.50 -11.40
CA ASP A 31 9.91 1.40 -11.03
C ASP A 31 9.39 -0.06 -11.08
N GLY A 32 10.30 -1.05 -11.00
CA GLY A 32 9.95 -2.48 -11.05
C GLY A 32 9.61 -3.03 -12.45
N LEU A 33 9.47 -2.17 -13.47
CA LEU A 33 9.17 -2.54 -14.86
C LEU A 33 10.15 -3.55 -15.48
N GLY A 34 11.39 -3.60 -14.97
CA GLY A 34 12.41 -4.53 -15.46
C GLY A 34 12.07 -6.00 -15.22
N TYR A 35 11.25 -6.32 -14.21
CA TYR A 35 10.92 -7.71 -13.89
C TYR A 35 10.23 -8.42 -15.07
N GLU A 36 9.17 -7.82 -15.62
CA GLU A 36 8.39 -8.41 -16.71
C GLU A 36 9.24 -8.59 -17.98
N LEU A 37 10.13 -7.64 -18.26
CA LEU A 37 11.08 -7.75 -19.38
C LEU A 37 12.05 -8.93 -19.18
N LEU A 38 12.59 -9.09 -17.97
CA LEU A 38 13.50 -10.20 -17.65
C LEU A 38 12.78 -11.55 -17.59
N ARG A 39 11.53 -11.58 -17.12
CA ARG A 39 10.74 -12.81 -16.97
C ARG A 39 10.20 -13.34 -18.29
N TYR A 40 9.79 -12.45 -19.20
CA TYR A 40 9.07 -12.84 -20.42
C TYR A 40 9.81 -12.59 -21.72
N LEU A 41 10.79 -11.67 -21.76
CA LEU A 41 11.49 -11.30 -23.00
C LEU A 41 12.97 -11.71 -23.02
N ASN A 42 13.54 -12.16 -21.89
CA ASN A 42 14.92 -12.61 -21.81
C ASN A 42 14.99 -14.15 -21.65
N PRO A 43 15.59 -14.87 -22.63
CA PRO A 43 15.62 -16.33 -22.62
C PRO A 43 16.54 -16.93 -21.55
N GLU A 44 17.51 -16.16 -21.02
CA GLU A 44 18.40 -16.61 -19.96
C GLU A 44 17.77 -16.44 -18.58
N THR A 45 17.15 -15.28 -18.31
CA THR A 45 16.56 -14.99 -17.00
C THR A 45 15.14 -15.51 -16.85
N GLY A 46 14.41 -15.70 -17.96
CA GLY A 46 13.01 -16.16 -17.96
C GLY A 46 12.78 -17.45 -17.16
N PRO A 47 13.49 -18.56 -17.43
CA PRO A 47 13.32 -19.82 -16.71
C PRO A 47 13.65 -19.72 -15.21
N VAL A 48 14.62 -18.87 -14.84
CA VAL A 48 15.01 -18.66 -13.44
C VAL A 48 13.90 -17.94 -12.68
N LEU A 49 13.34 -16.89 -13.27
CA LEU A 49 12.25 -16.13 -12.66
C LEU A 49 10.92 -16.89 -12.69
N GLU A 50 10.71 -17.78 -13.67
CA GLU A 50 9.56 -18.68 -13.72
C GLU A 50 9.54 -19.69 -12.57
N ALA A 51 10.71 -20.15 -12.13
CA ALA A 51 10.84 -21.08 -11.02
C ALA A 51 10.61 -20.43 -9.65
N ALA A 52 10.60 -19.09 -9.58
CA ALA A 52 10.33 -18.38 -8.34
C ALA A 52 8.84 -18.50 -7.94
N PRO A 53 8.51 -18.40 -6.64
CA PRO A 53 7.12 -18.40 -6.19
C PRO A 53 6.31 -17.29 -6.87
N ALA A 54 5.17 -17.64 -7.45
CA ALA A 54 4.25 -16.67 -8.02
C ALA A 54 3.59 -15.83 -6.92
N ALA A 55 3.40 -14.53 -7.18
CA ALA A 55 2.69 -13.63 -6.27
C ALA A 55 1.22 -14.06 -6.13
N GLN A 56 0.84 -14.48 -4.93
CA GLN A 56 -0.53 -14.90 -4.63
C GLN A 56 -1.49 -13.71 -4.41
N ILE A 57 -0.94 -12.54 -4.07
CA ILE A 57 -1.69 -11.31 -3.82
C ILE A 57 -1.32 -10.28 -4.88
N GLY A 58 -2.31 -9.79 -5.61
CA GLY A 58 -2.19 -8.61 -6.47
C GLY A 58 -2.64 -7.38 -5.70
N PHE A 59 -1.88 -6.28 -5.76
CA PHE A 59 -2.26 -5.00 -5.17
C PHE A 59 -2.16 -3.89 -6.20
N ASN A 60 -3.17 -3.01 -6.25
CA ASN A 60 -3.15 -1.84 -7.11
C ASN A 60 -3.79 -0.64 -6.41
N TYR A 61 -3.04 0.46 -6.30
CA TYR A 61 -3.58 1.75 -5.87
C TYR A 61 -3.87 2.61 -7.10
N LEU A 62 -5.15 2.85 -7.35
CA LEU A 62 -5.65 3.53 -8.54
C LEU A 62 -5.52 5.05 -8.47
N GLY A 63 -5.14 5.57 -7.30
CA GLY A 63 -5.01 7.00 -7.06
C GLY A 63 -6.24 7.64 -6.42
N ARG A 64 -6.32 8.96 -6.56
CA ARG A 64 -7.34 9.82 -5.95
C ARG A 64 -8.17 10.49 -7.03
N PHE A 65 -9.49 10.39 -6.91
CA PHE A 65 -10.47 10.94 -7.84
C PHE A 65 -11.35 11.97 -7.14
N THR A 66 -11.74 13.01 -7.86
CA THR A 66 -12.74 13.96 -7.38
C THR A 66 -14.14 13.40 -7.65
N ALA A 67 -14.96 13.19 -6.61
CA ALA A 67 -16.36 12.85 -6.82
C ALA A 67 -17.10 14.08 -7.33
N GLY A 68 -17.99 13.89 -8.32
CA GLY A 68 -18.93 14.95 -8.71
C GLY A 68 -19.79 15.33 -7.51
N SER A 69 -20.01 16.64 -7.29
CA SER A 69 -20.87 17.13 -6.21
C SER A 69 -22.26 16.50 -6.34
N GLY A 70 -22.65 15.66 -5.37
CA GLY A 70 -23.97 15.02 -5.32
C GLY A 70 -25.13 16.01 -5.18
N GLU A 71 -24.84 17.28 -4.91
CA GLU A 71 -25.81 18.37 -4.89
C GLU A 71 -25.79 19.15 -6.20
N GLY A 72 -26.69 18.80 -7.12
CA GLY A 72 -26.90 19.52 -8.37
C GLY A 72 -27.49 18.67 -9.49
N SER A 73 -27.87 19.29 -10.60
CA SER A 73 -28.17 18.57 -11.83
C SER A 73 -26.90 17.88 -12.35
N ALA A 74 -27.08 16.69 -12.91
CA ALA A 74 -26.01 15.92 -13.53
C ALA A 74 -25.14 16.79 -14.45
N ARG A 75 -23.82 16.84 -14.19
CA ARG A 75 -22.86 17.52 -15.07
C ARG A 75 -22.45 16.61 -16.22
N PRO A 76 -22.19 17.14 -17.43
CA PRO A 76 -21.61 16.36 -18.50
C PRO A 76 -20.30 15.71 -18.05
N TRP A 77 -20.12 14.41 -18.36
CA TRP A 77 -18.92 13.62 -18.03
C TRP A 77 -18.65 13.42 -16.54
N GLN A 78 -19.68 13.54 -15.69
CA GLN A 78 -19.56 13.14 -14.28
C GLN A 78 -19.53 11.62 -14.13
N LEU A 79 -18.81 11.15 -13.10
CA LEU A 79 -18.81 9.75 -12.70
C LEU A 79 -20.22 9.31 -12.27
N ALA A 80 -20.69 8.17 -12.79
CA ALA A 80 -21.98 7.61 -12.45
C ALA A 80 -21.81 6.44 -11.46
N GLY A 81 -22.60 6.45 -10.38
CA GLY A 81 -22.60 5.40 -9.36
C GLY A 81 -21.64 5.65 -8.18
N GLU A 82 -21.73 4.76 -7.20
CA GLU A 82 -21.00 4.83 -5.93
C GLU A 82 -19.60 4.20 -6.02
N THR A 83 -19.39 3.27 -6.94
CA THR A 83 -18.08 2.67 -7.18
C THR A 83 -17.23 3.53 -8.12
N ALA A 84 -16.07 4.00 -7.65
CA ALA A 84 -15.17 4.80 -8.50
C ALA A 84 -14.64 4.02 -9.69
N ILE A 85 -14.32 2.74 -9.47
CA ILE A 85 -13.70 1.87 -10.44
C ILE A 85 -14.24 0.46 -10.21
N GLY A 86 -14.73 -0.15 -11.27
CA GLY A 86 -15.33 -1.48 -11.29
C GLY A 86 -15.78 -1.77 -12.71
N GLY A 87 -14.92 -2.42 -13.49
CA GLY A 87 -15.31 -2.93 -14.80
C GLY A 87 -16.11 -4.22 -14.65
N SER A 88 -16.91 -4.54 -15.66
CA SER A 88 -17.34 -5.93 -15.82
C SER A 88 -16.14 -6.73 -16.33
N ALA A 89 -15.74 -7.75 -15.58
CA ALA A 89 -14.87 -8.79 -16.09
C ALA A 89 -15.76 -9.93 -16.62
N ASP A 90 -15.33 -10.59 -17.69
CA ASP A 90 -15.97 -11.84 -18.12
C ASP A 90 -15.85 -12.85 -16.97
N PRO A 91 -16.95 -13.48 -16.50
CA PRO A 91 -16.91 -14.49 -15.44
C PRO A 91 -15.93 -15.64 -15.70
N ASP A 92 -15.61 -15.92 -16.96
CA ASP A 92 -14.69 -16.97 -17.37
C ASP A 92 -13.22 -16.49 -17.43
N THR A 93 -12.94 -15.21 -17.12
CA THR A 93 -11.58 -14.68 -17.06
C THR A 93 -10.81 -15.36 -15.92
N PRO A 94 -9.68 -16.04 -16.19
CA PRO A 94 -8.86 -16.62 -15.14
C PRO A 94 -8.34 -15.55 -14.18
N ALA A 95 -8.44 -15.79 -12.88
CA ALA A 95 -7.85 -14.90 -11.89
C ALA A 95 -6.32 -14.99 -11.95
N ALA A 96 -5.66 -13.83 -12.10
CA ALA A 96 -4.19 -13.74 -12.12
C ALA A 96 -3.56 -13.98 -10.74
N HIS A 97 -4.30 -13.69 -9.67
CA HIS A 97 -3.88 -13.84 -8.28
C HIS A 97 -4.97 -14.55 -7.47
N VAL A 98 -4.55 -15.18 -6.37
CA VAL A 98 -5.45 -15.84 -5.40
C VAL A 98 -6.36 -14.80 -4.75
N LEU A 99 -5.78 -13.65 -4.39
CA LEU A 99 -6.49 -12.48 -3.87
C LEU A 99 -6.02 -11.23 -4.63
N SER A 100 -6.94 -10.42 -5.12
CA SER A 100 -6.64 -9.11 -5.69
C SER A 100 -7.20 -8.00 -4.80
N ALA A 101 -6.39 -7.00 -4.51
CA ALA A 101 -6.76 -5.83 -3.72
C ALA A 101 -6.60 -4.55 -4.54
N GLY A 102 -7.72 -3.87 -4.80
CA GLY A 102 -7.74 -2.55 -5.42
C GLY A 102 -8.02 -1.48 -4.38
N ALA A 103 -7.27 -0.39 -4.38
CA ALA A 103 -7.49 0.75 -3.49
C ALA A 103 -7.69 2.05 -4.29
N VAL A 104 -8.65 2.86 -3.88
CA VAL A 104 -8.96 4.14 -4.51
C VAL A 104 -9.43 5.15 -3.47
N VAL A 105 -8.99 6.40 -3.60
CA VAL A 105 -9.49 7.51 -2.78
C VAL A 105 -10.47 8.34 -3.59
N ARG A 106 -11.62 8.68 -3.02
CA ARG A 106 -12.60 9.60 -3.59
C ARG A 106 -12.71 10.83 -2.70
N ASP A 107 -12.60 12.02 -3.29
CA ASP A 107 -12.93 13.25 -2.57
C ASP A 107 -14.45 13.44 -2.55
N THR A 108 -15.05 13.32 -1.37
CA THR A 108 -16.47 13.58 -1.13
C THR A 108 -16.64 14.90 -0.36
N PRO A 109 -17.86 15.48 -0.33
CA PRO A 109 -18.12 16.70 0.46
C PRO A 109 -17.79 16.55 1.95
N ASP A 110 -17.88 15.33 2.50
CA ASP A 110 -17.60 15.02 3.90
C ASP A 110 -16.11 14.71 4.16
N GLY A 111 -15.30 14.54 3.10
CA GLY A 111 -13.86 14.32 3.16
C GLY A 111 -13.36 13.29 2.14
N PRO A 112 -12.04 13.00 2.12
CA PRO A 112 -11.52 11.91 1.31
C PRO A 112 -11.94 10.55 1.88
N GLU A 113 -12.54 9.71 1.05
CA GLU A 113 -12.94 8.34 1.38
C GLU A 113 -12.06 7.33 0.67
N LEU A 114 -11.39 6.46 1.43
CA LEU A 114 -10.65 5.32 0.90
C LEU A 114 -11.60 4.12 0.73
N THR A 115 -11.67 3.57 -0.47
CA THR A 115 -12.32 2.28 -0.75
C THR A 115 -11.25 1.24 -1.08
N VAL A 116 -11.29 0.11 -0.36
CA VAL A 116 -10.49 -1.08 -0.64
C VAL A 116 -11.42 -2.18 -1.11
N SER A 117 -11.24 -2.64 -2.35
CA SER A 117 -11.99 -3.73 -2.95
C SER A 117 -11.15 -4.99 -2.98
N LEU A 118 -11.63 -6.05 -2.34
CA LEU A 118 -11.02 -7.38 -2.36
C LEU A 118 -11.80 -8.27 -3.33
N SER A 119 -11.09 -8.97 -4.22
CA SER A 119 -11.68 -9.93 -5.14
C SER A 119 -10.88 -11.23 -5.19
N TRP A 120 -11.62 -12.34 -5.26
CA TRP A 120 -11.04 -13.68 -5.24
C TRP A 120 -11.95 -14.66 -6.00
N PRO A 121 -11.41 -15.78 -6.51
CA PRO A 121 -12.23 -16.88 -6.98
C PRO A 121 -13.07 -17.44 -5.82
N GLY A 122 -14.39 -17.45 -5.97
CA GLY A 122 -15.35 -17.73 -4.87
C GLY A 122 -15.27 -19.14 -4.24
N ARG A 123 -14.35 -20.01 -4.68
CA ARG A 123 -14.09 -21.32 -4.06
C ARG A 123 -12.83 -21.35 -3.19
N LEU A 124 -12.06 -20.25 -3.14
CA LEU A 124 -10.77 -20.21 -2.43
C LEU A 124 -10.89 -19.68 -1.00
N PHE A 125 -11.81 -18.74 -0.74
CA PHE A 125 -12.00 -18.14 0.57
C PHE A 125 -13.48 -18.01 0.91
N ASP A 126 -13.77 -18.14 2.20
CA ASP A 126 -15.05 -17.75 2.77
C ASP A 126 -15.16 -16.23 2.81
N GLU A 127 -16.37 -15.70 2.65
CA GLU A 127 -16.62 -14.26 2.67
C GLU A 127 -16.28 -13.64 4.03
N GLY A 128 -16.53 -14.36 5.14
CA GLY A 128 -16.20 -13.91 6.48
C GLY A 128 -14.71 -13.75 6.72
N ASP A 129 -13.89 -14.67 6.19
CA ASP A 129 -12.42 -14.59 6.30
C ASP A 129 -11.89 -13.35 5.55
N VAL A 130 -12.42 -13.06 4.37
CA VAL A 130 -12.02 -11.89 3.58
C VAL A 130 -12.54 -10.59 4.20
N GLU A 131 -13.72 -10.63 4.81
CA GLU A 131 -14.25 -9.51 5.58
C GLU A 131 -13.36 -9.21 6.81
N GLU A 132 -12.92 -10.23 7.54
CA GLU A 132 -11.99 -10.07 8.66
C GLU A 132 -10.68 -9.44 8.20
N LEU A 133 -10.13 -9.90 7.06
CA LEU A 133 -8.95 -9.31 6.44
C LEU A 133 -9.16 -7.83 6.11
N GLY A 134 -10.28 -7.48 5.46
CA GLY A 134 -10.61 -6.09 5.14
C GLY A 134 -10.70 -5.21 6.39
N ARG A 135 -11.37 -5.69 7.44
CA ARG A 135 -11.48 -4.98 8.73
C ARG A 135 -10.11 -4.84 9.41
N ALA A 136 -9.27 -5.86 9.35
CA ALA A 136 -7.92 -5.80 9.90
C ALA A 136 -7.04 -4.80 9.15
N TRP A 137 -7.19 -4.73 7.81
CA TRP A 137 -6.49 -3.75 6.97
C TRP A 137 -6.91 -2.31 7.36
N LEU A 138 -8.20 -2.03 7.47
CA LEU A 138 -8.68 -0.72 7.87
C LEU A 138 -8.15 -0.30 9.25
N ARG A 139 -8.20 -1.19 10.25
CA ARG A 139 -7.63 -0.91 11.58
C ARG A 139 -6.13 -0.60 11.54
N MET A 140 -5.38 -1.29 10.67
CA MET A 140 -3.95 -1.01 10.48
C MET A 140 -3.75 0.39 9.88
N LEU A 141 -4.55 0.76 8.87
CA LEU A 141 -4.48 2.09 8.25
C LEU A 141 -4.87 3.20 9.22
N GLU A 142 -5.87 2.98 10.06
CA GLU A 142 -6.27 3.90 11.14
C GLU A 142 -5.11 4.12 12.12
N GLY A 143 -4.46 3.05 12.56
CA GLY A 143 -3.28 3.14 13.42
C GLY A 143 -2.12 3.90 12.77
N LEU A 144 -1.82 3.61 11.49
CA LEU A 144 -0.80 4.34 10.74
C LEU A 144 -1.14 5.83 10.60
N ALA A 145 -2.40 6.16 10.29
CA ALA A 145 -2.85 7.55 10.21
C ALA A 145 -2.76 8.26 11.56
N ALA A 146 -3.15 7.60 12.65
CA ALA A 146 -3.02 8.14 14.01
C ALA A 146 -1.56 8.42 14.36
N HIS A 147 -0.64 7.53 13.99
CA HIS A 147 0.79 7.74 14.19
C HIS A 147 1.27 9.01 13.51
N THR A 148 0.84 9.29 12.26
CA THR A 148 1.26 10.52 11.55
C THR A 148 0.78 11.83 12.17
N ALA A 149 -0.17 11.79 13.11
CA ALA A 149 -0.62 12.96 13.85
C ALA A 149 0.26 13.27 15.08
N ASP A 150 1.14 12.35 15.48
CA ASP A 150 2.08 12.55 16.58
C ASP A 150 3.21 13.50 16.14
N PRO A 151 3.50 14.59 16.88
CA PRO A 151 4.61 15.49 16.59
C PRO A 151 5.99 14.82 16.51
N VAL A 152 6.19 13.66 17.15
CA VAL A 152 7.45 12.90 17.06
C VAL A 152 7.47 11.88 15.92
N ALA A 153 6.36 11.74 15.17
CA ALA A 153 6.32 10.84 14.02
C ALA A 153 7.17 11.36 12.85
N GLY A 154 7.77 10.43 12.11
CA GLY A 154 8.66 10.72 10.99
C GLY A 154 10.07 10.19 11.22
N GLY A 155 11.06 10.99 10.80
CA GLY A 155 12.47 10.60 10.80
C GLY A 155 12.94 10.03 9.47
N HIS A 156 14.25 10.01 9.30
CA HIS A 156 14.87 9.59 8.06
C HIS A 156 15.03 8.08 7.98
N THR A 157 15.20 7.62 6.75
CA THR A 157 15.62 6.26 6.43
C THR A 157 16.86 6.27 5.52
N PRO A 158 17.59 5.15 5.38
CA PRO A 158 18.80 5.10 4.56
C PRO A 158 18.61 5.64 3.14
N SER A 159 17.46 5.38 2.51
CA SER A 159 17.17 5.88 1.15
C SER A 159 17.05 7.41 1.04
N ASP A 160 16.99 8.16 2.14
CA ASP A 160 17.05 9.63 2.12
C ASP A 160 18.49 10.15 1.95
N PHE A 161 19.50 9.32 2.19
CA PHE A 161 20.92 9.66 2.12
C PHE A 161 21.68 8.77 1.11
N PRO A 162 21.34 8.82 -0.19
CA PRO A 162 21.84 7.87 -1.20
C PRO A 162 23.36 7.91 -1.45
N LEU A 163 24.06 8.91 -0.91
CA LEU A 163 25.51 9.06 -1.02
C LEU A 163 26.27 8.47 0.17
N LEU A 164 25.55 8.00 1.19
CA LEU A 164 26.11 7.46 2.43
C LEU A 164 25.64 6.02 2.62
N ASP A 165 26.51 5.18 3.15
CA ASP A 165 26.17 3.82 3.57
C ASP A 165 25.83 3.88 5.06
N LEU A 166 24.55 4.18 5.36
CA LEU A 166 24.04 4.33 6.71
C LEU A 166 22.98 3.27 6.98
N ALA A 167 23.10 2.60 8.13
CA ALA A 167 22.05 1.75 8.65
C ALA A 167 21.01 2.57 9.43
N GLN A 168 19.79 2.02 9.61
CA GLN A 168 18.70 2.72 10.29
C GLN A 168 19.04 3.03 11.76
N ASP A 169 19.77 2.14 12.44
CA ASP A 169 20.21 2.33 13.82
C ASP A 169 21.23 3.48 13.96
N GLU A 170 22.14 3.64 13.00
CA GLU A 170 23.05 4.78 12.95
C GLU A 170 22.28 6.10 12.77
N LEU A 171 21.28 6.12 11.88
CA LEU A 171 20.39 7.28 11.70
C LEU A 171 19.60 7.61 12.97
N ASP A 172 19.02 6.60 13.60
CA ASP A 172 18.26 6.78 14.83
C ASP A 172 19.18 7.31 15.96
N GLU A 173 20.44 6.86 16.04
CA GLU A 173 21.44 7.41 16.98
C GLU A 173 21.72 8.89 16.73
N PHE A 174 21.94 9.28 15.46
CA PHE A 174 22.15 10.68 15.11
C PHE A 174 20.94 11.56 15.46
N GLU A 175 19.72 11.13 15.12
CA GLU A 175 18.49 11.87 15.42
C GLU A 175 18.28 12.07 16.93
N ASN A 176 18.60 11.05 17.73
CA ASN A 176 18.53 11.14 19.19
C ASN A 176 19.62 12.07 19.76
N GLY A 177 20.86 12.01 19.24
CA GLY A 177 21.97 12.86 19.69
C GLY A 177 21.74 14.35 19.45
N PHE A 178 21.14 14.73 18.30
CA PHE A 178 20.78 16.13 18.02
C PHE A 178 19.65 16.68 18.90
N THR A 179 18.85 15.79 19.48
CA THR A 179 17.75 16.17 20.39
C THR A 179 18.27 16.44 21.81
N GLU A 180 19.39 15.83 22.21
CA GLU A 180 20.02 16.03 23.52
C GLU A 180 20.94 17.27 23.61
N GLU A 181 21.54 17.73 22.50
CA GLU A 181 22.45 18.91 22.49
C GLU A 181 21.74 20.28 22.49
N ASN A 182 20.40 20.33 22.43
CA ASN A 182 19.61 21.57 22.34
C ASN A 182 18.93 22.02 23.66
N PHE A 183 19.43 21.61 24.82
CA PHE A 183 18.96 22.09 26.14
C PHE A 183 20.06 22.74 26.99
#